data_AF-A0A6M8HUE5-F1
#
_entry.id   AF-A0A6M8HUE5-F1
#
_cell.length_a   1.000
_cell.length_b   1.000
_cell.length_c   1.000
_cell.angle_alpha   90.00
_cell.angle_beta   90.00
_cell.angle_gamma   90.00
#
_symmetry.space_group_name_H-M   'P 1'
#
loop_
_entity.id
_entity.type
_entity.pdbx_description
1 polymer ?
#
loop_
_entity_poly.entity_id
_entity_poly.type
_entity_poly.pdbx_seq_one_letter_code
_entity_poly.pdbx_strand_id
1 'polypeptide(L)'
;MSTGLLVGPIGSTLDLLDQSGLFDVDYYVACNADMAGPRPEAMAHYHAHGWREGRKPNLYFDPGWYLAENPDVSAEGIDPLLHYIMRGETEERRPSSWFDPAWYNRTYTVPQGMLALRHYLLHRAGGLVSAMAEFDSPFYLKAYPDVAAAGLDPLEHYMVQGFREARKPFAGFDPAFYRQRYLGGDLEANPLLHYLVHRDRPGVHPSLPSGETTLPREMRRNTQAGPFFETRRGLPDTVTRRARVIAYYLPQFHAVARNDEWWGTGFTEWTNIARGLPRFAGHYQPRIPRDLGHYRLEGTSVLRQQAAMARAAGIDGFVFYFYWFNGEHLLDLSVVLQLVG
;
A
#
# COMPACT_ATOMS: atom_id res chain seq x y z
N MET A 1 -24.50 41.05 -20.22
CA MET A 1 -23.73 41.79 -21.24
C MET A 1 -22.76 40.81 -21.83
N SER A 2 -22.93 40.47 -23.11
CA SER A 2 -22.17 39.44 -23.80
C SER A 2 -20.81 40.02 -24.22
N THR A 3 -19.74 39.61 -23.57
CA THR A 3 -18.36 39.90 -23.97
C THR A 3 -17.97 38.90 -25.04
N GLY A 4 -18.23 39.25 -26.30
CA GLY A 4 -17.78 38.48 -27.45
C GLY A 4 -16.26 38.31 -27.41
N LEU A 5 -15.80 37.05 -27.42
CA LEU A 5 -14.40 36.72 -27.64
C LEU A 5 -14.03 37.20 -29.06
N LEU A 6 -13.25 38.28 -29.14
CA LEU A 6 -12.58 38.65 -30.38
C LEU A 6 -11.58 37.55 -30.69
N VAL A 7 -11.92 36.68 -31.64
CA VAL A 7 -10.97 35.81 -32.34
C VAL A 7 -10.03 36.75 -33.09
N GLY A 8 -8.85 36.99 -32.53
CA GLY A 8 -7.78 37.72 -33.21
C GLY A 8 -7.34 37.00 -34.48
N PRO A 9 -6.54 37.63 -35.35
CA PRO A 9 -6.00 36.94 -36.53
C PRO A 9 -5.25 35.67 -36.09
N ILE A 10 -5.33 34.59 -36.87
CA ILE A 10 -4.76 33.26 -36.57
C ILE A 10 -3.31 33.33 -36.06
N GLY A 11 -2.50 34.26 -36.58
CA GLY A 11 -1.14 34.53 -36.08
C GLY A 11 -1.08 34.84 -34.58
N SER A 12 -1.97 35.70 -34.08
CA SER A 12 -2.01 36.10 -32.66
C SER A 12 -2.40 34.96 -31.71
N THR A 13 -3.19 33.99 -32.16
CA THR A 13 -3.60 32.84 -31.34
C THR A 13 -2.51 31.78 -31.28
N LEU A 14 -1.85 31.49 -32.40
CA LEU A 14 -0.71 30.57 -32.43
C LEU A 14 0.47 31.14 -31.62
N ASP A 15 0.69 32.46 -31.67
CA ASP A 15 1.70 33.12 -30.83
C ASP A 15 1.41 32.92 -29.33
N LEU A 16 0.14 32.99 -28.90
CA LEU A 16 -0.25 32.73 -27.51
C LEU A 16 0.02 31.27 -27.11
N LEU A 17 -0.32 30.30 -27.97
CA LEU A 17 -0.07 28.89 -27.71
C LEU A 17 1.44 28.63 -27.59
N ASP A 18 2.25 29.16 -28.49
CA ASP A 18 3.71 28.99 -28.47
C ASP A 18 4.33 29.63 -27.22
N GLN A 19 3.99 30.90 -26.96
CA GLN A 19 4.53 31.66 -25.83
C GLN A 19 4.08 31.09 -24.49
N SER A 20 2.95 30.37 -24.40
CA SER A 20 2.51 29.73 -23.16
C SER A 20 3.46 28.63 -22.68
N GLY A 21 4.18 27.98 -23.60
CA GLY A 21 4.99 26.80 -23.31
C GLY A 21 4.19 25.54 -22.94
N LEU A 22 2.87 25.53 -23.17
CA LEU A 22 2.01 24.38 -22.90
C LEU A 22 1.80 23.45 -24.11
N PHE A 23 2.19 23.87 -25.32
CA PHE A 23 2.20 22.98 -26.48
C PHE A 23 3.58 22.34 -26.66
N ASP A 24 3.66 21.05 -26.38
CA ASP A 24 4.86 20.24 -26.55
C ASP A 24 4.82 19.57 -27.94
N VAL A 25 5.56 20.15 -28.89
CA VAL A 25 5.59 19.65 -30.27
C VAL A 25 6.13 18.23 -30.36
N ASP A 26 7.16 17.90 -29.58
CA ASP A 26 7.84 16.61 -29.68
C ASP A 26 6.91 15.52 -29.14
N TYR A 27 6.24 15.80 -28.01
CA TYR A 27 5.15 14.97 -27.50
C TYR A 27 4.01 14.82 -28.51
N TYR A 28 3.54 15.94 -29.07
CA TYR A 28 2.40 15.93 -29.98
C TYR A 28 2.69 15.10 -31.23
N VAL A 29 3.82 15.28 -31.89
CA VAL A 29 4.20 14.49 -33.06
C VAL A 29 4.43 13.02 -32.70
N ALA A 30 5.08 12.73 -31.55
CA ALA A 30 5.32 11.35 -31.11
C ALA A 30 4.02 10.57 -30.84
N CYS A 31 2.99 11.22 -30.30
CA CYS A 31 1.69 10.61 -30.05
C CYS A 31 0.78 10.54 -31.27
N ASN A 32 1.12 11.24 -32.36
CA ASN A 32 0.29 11.42 -33.53
C ASN A 32 1.08 11.11 -34.82
N ALA A 33 1.13 9.82 -35.17
CA ALA A 33 1.96 9.33 -36.28
C ALA A 33 1.63 9.95 -37.65
N ASP A 34 0.41 10.47 -37.83
CA ASP A 34 -0.07 11.19 -39.01
C ASP A 34 0.47 12.63 -39.11
N MET A 35 1.11 13.15 -38.06
CA MET A 35 1.53 14.54 -37.92
C MET A 35 3.06 14.73 -38.02
N ALA A 36 3.77 13.92 -38.81
CA ALA A 36 5.20 14.06 -39.02
C ALA A 36 5.55 15.37 -39.79
N GLY A 37 5.65 16.48 -39.07
CA GLY A 37 5.92 17.81 -39.62
C GLY A 37 6.51 18.79 -38.59
N PRO A 38 7.04 19.95 -39.04
CA PRO A 38 7.62 20.99 -38.20
C PRO A 38 6.60 21.64 -37.23
N ARG A 39 7.11 22.29 -36.17
CA ARG A 39 6.32 22.92 -35.08
C ARG A 39 5.14 23.81 -35.53
N PRO A 40 5.30 24.75 -36.48
CA PRO A 40 4.17 25.59 -36.90
C PRO A 40 3.00 24.78 -37.47
N GLU A 41 3.29 23.67 -38.16
CA GLU A 41 2.27 22.80 -38.75
C GLU A 41 1.56 21.97 -37.68
N ALA A 42 2.31 21.43 -36.71
CA ALA A 42 1.74 20.66 -35.59
C ALA A 42 0.81 21.53 -34.70
N MET A 43 1.22 22.76 -34.39
CA MET A 43 0.44 23.67 -33.57
C MET A 43 -0.78 24.21 -34.31
N ALA A 44 -0.63 24.58 -35.59
CA ALA A 44 -1.75 24.97 -36.44
C ALA A 44 -2.77 23.83 -36.57
N HIS A 45 -2.30 22.59 -36.75
CA HIS A 45 -3.17 21.42 -36.76
C HIS A 45 -3.89 21.23 -35.43
N TYR A 46 -3.18 21.31 -34.30
CA TYR A 46 -3.81 21.17 -32.99
C TYR A 46 -4.96 22.17 -32.81
N HIS A 47 -4.70 23.46 -33.12
CA HIS A 47 -5.69 24.52 -32.99
C HIS A 47 -6.89 24.35 -33.94
N ALA A 48 -6.64 23.90 -35.16
CA ALA A 48 -7.68 23.71 -36.17
C ALA A 48 -8.49 22.41 -35.98
N HIS A 49 -7.87 21.32 -35.54
CA HIS A 49 -8.46 19.98 -35.54
C HIS A 49 -8.14 19.20 -34.27
N GLY A 50 -6.87 19.18 -33.86
CA GLY A 50 -6.37 18.21 -32.88
C GLY A 50 -7.10 18.21 -31.54
N TRP A 51 -7.45 19.37 -30.99
CA TRP A 51 -8.19 19.41 -29.71
C TRP A 51 -9.62 18.83 -29.84
N ARG A 52 -10.26 18.97 -31.00
CA ARG A 52 -11.60 18.39 -31.29
C ARG A 52 -11.54 16.87 -31.43
N GLU A 53 -10.38 16.37 -31.84
CA GLU A 53 -10.07 14.94 -31.91
C GLU A 53 -9.60 14.37 -30.56
N GLY A 54 -9.54 15.20 -29.50
CA GLY A 54 -9.08 14.81 -28.18
C GLY A 54 -7.56 14.60 -28.06
N ARG A 55 -6.77 15.03 -29.06
CA ARG A 55 -5.30 14.89 -29.03
C ARG A 55 -4.73 15.81 -27.97
N LYS A 56 -3.83 15.28 -27.13
CA LYS A 56 -3.26 16.03 -26.01
C LYS A 56 -2.09 16.91 -26.47
N PRO A 57 -2.02 18.21 -26.09
CA PRO A 57 -0.92 19.09 -26.46
C PRO A 57 0.34 18.88 -25.60
N ASN A 58 0.17 18.25 -24.42
CA ASN A 58 1.21 17.76 -23.54
C ASN A 58 0.58 16.70 -22.62
N LEU A 59 1.39 16.00 -21.82
CA LEU A 59 0.91 14.91 -20.96
C LEU A 59 -0.09 15.34 -19.85
N TYR A 60 -0.04 16.59 -19.42
CA TYR A 60 -0.73 17.13 -18.25
C TYR A 60 -1.95 18.01 -18.58
N PHE A 61 -2.21 18.23 -19.88
CA PHE A 61 -3.42 18.86 -20.37
C PHE A 61 -4.25 17.85 -21.16
N ASP A 62 -5.45 17.57 -20.69
CA ASP A 62 -6.38 16.63 -21.34
C ASP A 62 -7.59 17.40 -21.88
N PRO A 63 -7.66 17.69 -23.19
CA PRO A 63 -8.77 18.45 -23.78
C PRO A 63 -10.13 17.81 -23.53
N GLY A 64 -10.23 16.48 -23.61
CA GLY A 64 -11.48 15.76 -23.42
C GLY A 64 -11.96 15.85 -21.99
N TRP A 65 -11.07 15.63 -21.02
CA TRP A 65 -11.37 15.79 -19.60
C TRP A 65 -11.72 17.24 -19.27
N TYR A 66 -10.95 18.21 -19.78
CA TYR A 66 -11.19 19.62 -19.55
C TYR A 66 -12.59 20.03 -20.02
N LEU A 67 -13.00 19.66 -21.22
CA LEU A 67 -14.32 20.00 -21.75
C LEU A 67 -15.45 19.29 -20.98
N ALA A 68 -15.23 18.07 -20.51
CA ALA A 68 -16.21 17.33 -19.71
C ALA A 68 -16.47 18.00 -18.34
N GLU A 69 -15.41 18.49 -17.68
CA GLU A 69 -15.51 19.21 -16.40
C GLU A 69 -15.96 20.67 -16.56
N ASN A 70 -15.90 21.20 -17.77
CA ASN A 70 -16.21 22.60 -18.08
C ASN A 70 -17.25 22.70 -19.21
N PRO A 71 -18.53 22.35 -18.94
CA PRO A 71 -19.58 22.31 -19.97
C PRO A 71 -19.85 23.67 -20.63
N ASP A 72 -19.56 24.77 -19.95
CA ASP A 72 -19.65 26.13 -20.49
C ASP A 72 -18.64 26.36 -21.62
N VAL A 73 -17.39 25.91 -21.44
CA VAL A 73 -16.35 25.99 -22.49
C VAL A 73 -16.71 25.08 -23.66
N SER A 74 -17.23 23.88 -23.36
CA SER A 74 -17.69 22.93 -24.38
C SER A 74 -18.86 23.48 -25.20
N ALA A 75 -19.80 24.19 -24.58
CA ALA A 75 -20.96 24.76 -25.26
C ALA A 75 -20.56 25.91 -26.19
N GLU A 76 -19.53 26.68 -25.83
CA GLU A 76 -19.01 27.78 -26.66
C GLU A 76 -18.09 27.30 -27.80
N GLY A 77 -17.66 26.03 -27.78
CA GLY A 77 -16.80 25.46 -28.82
C GLY A 77 -15.40 26.08 -28.90
N ILE A 78 -14.92 26.60 -27.76
CA ILE A 78 -13.60 27.23 -27.63
C ILE A 78 -12.52 26.16 -27.50
N ASP A 79 -11.36 26.38 -28.12
CA ASP A 79 -10.16 25.56 -27.91
C ASP A 79 -9.82 25.50 -26.41
N PRO A 80 -9.87 24.32 -25.76
CA PRO A 80 -9.73 24.21 -24.32
C PRO A 80 -8.35 24.63 -23.82
N LEU A 81 -7.29 24.41 -24.60
CA LEU A 81 -5.94 24.84 -24.20
C LEU A 81 -5.84 26.36 -24.24
N LEU A 82 -6.36 26.99 -25.29
CA LEU A 82 -6.41 28.45 -25.40
C LEU A 82 -7.25 29.06 -24.27
N HIS A 83 -8.41 28.47 -23.98
CA HIS A 83 -9.23 28.87 -22.84
C HIS A 83 -8.46 28.79 -21.53
N TYR A 84 -7.74 27.68 -21.28
CA TYR A 84 -6.94 27.50 -20.08
C TYR A 84 -5.86 28.57 -19.92
N ILE A 85 -5.11 28.84 -21.00
CA ILE A 85 -4.05 29.84 -21.04
C ILE A 85 -4.59 31.25 -20.73
N MET A 86 -5.74 31.60 -21.30
CA MET A 86 -6.28 32.95 -21.18
C MET A 86 -7.04 33.18 -19.87
N ARG A 87 -7.71 32.16 -19.34
CA ARG A 87 -8.68 32.29 -18.23
C ARG A 87 -8.70 31.10 -17.28
N GLY A 88 -8.57 29.87 -17.78
CA GLY A 88 -8.85 28.69 -16.99
C GLY A 88 -8.03 28.58 -15.70
N GLU A 89 -6.73 28.90 -15.73
CA GLU A 89 -5.93 28.87 -14.50
C GLU A 89 -6.36 29.95 -13.49
N THR A 90 -6.69 31.17 -13.96
CA THR A 90 -7.21 32.25 -13.10
C THR A 90 -8.61 31.96 -12.55
N GLU A 91 -9.36 31.11 -13.23
CA GLU A 91 -10.66 30.57 -12.79
C GLU A 91 -10.50 29.30 -11.93
N GLU A 92 -9.27 28.94 -11.55
CA GLU A 92 -8.93 27.74 -10.77
C GLU A 92 -9.35 26.41 -11.41
N ARG A 93 -9.59 26.38 -12.72
CA ARG A 93 -9.92 25.16 -13.47
C ARG A 93 -8.69 24.27 -13.58
N ARG A 94 -8.89 22.97 -13.43
CA ARG A 94 -7.81 21.98 -13.60
C ARG A 94 -7.61 21.66 -15.10
N PRO A 95 -6.37 21.48 -15.59
CA PRO A 95 -6.10 21.07 -16.97
C PRO A 95 -6.21 19.56 -17.20
N SER A 96 -6.19 18.76 -16.12
CA SER A 96 -6.39 17.31 -16.12
C SER A 96 -6.79 16.83 -14.73
N SER A 97 -7.20 15.56 -14.62
CA SER A 97 -7.58 14.95 -13.33
C SER A 97 -6.43 14.83 -12.32
N TRP A 98 -5.18 15.04 -12.77
CA TRP A 98 -3.98 14.82 -11.96
C TRP A 98 -3.02 16.02 -11.91
N PHE A 99 -3.52 17.22 -12.22
CA PHE A 99 -2.81 18.47 -11.96
C PHE A 99 -3.73 19.47 -11.25
N ASP A 100 -3.29 20.01 -10.11
CA ASP A 100 -4.05 20.96 -9.30
C ASP A 100 -3.34 22.32 -9.28
N PRO A 101 -3.70 23.27 -10.17
CA PRO A 101 -3.03 24.56 -10.24
C PRO A 101 -3.25 25.41 -8.99
N ALA A 102 -4.41 25.30 -8.34
CA ALA A 102 -4.72 26.07 -7.14
C ALA A 102 -3.86 25.61 -5.97
N TRP A 103 -3.70 24.30 -5.77
CA TRP A 103 -2.75 23.76 -4.80
C TRP A 103 -1.31 24.11 -5.18
N TYR A 104 -0.93 23.94 -6.45
CA TYR A 104 0.42 24.19 -6.92
C TYR A 104 0.88 25.63 -6.63
N ASN A 105 0.05 26.63 -6.94
CA ASN A 105 0.34 28.05 -6.68
C ASN A 105 0.41 28.39 -5.18
N ARG A 106 -0.23 27.61 -4.30
CA ARG A 106 -0.08 27.78 -2.85
C ARG A 106 1.19 27.12 -2.31
N THR A 107 1.70 26.10 -2.99
CA THR A 107 2.83 25.28 -2.54
C THR A 107 4.17 25.79 -3.08
N TYR A 108 4.20 26.25 -4.33
CA TYR A 108 5.43 26.66 -5.02
C TYR A 108 5.38 28.13 -5.42
N THR A 109 6.55 28.77 -5.46
CA THR A 109 6.69 30.13 -5.98
C THR A 109 6.75 30.09 -7.51
N VAL A 110 5.65 30.47 -8.15
CA VAL A 110 5.57 30.60 -9.61
C VAL A 110 5.89 32.05 -10.01
N PRO A 111 6.80 32.28 -10.98
CA PRO A 111 7.10 33.63 -11.47
C PRO A 111 5.85 34.38 -11.96
N GLN A 112 5.78 35.69 -11.73
CA GLN A 112 4.65 36.51 -12.18
C GLN A 112 4.45 36.38 -13.70
N GLY A 113 3.21 36.10 -14.10
CA GLY A 113 2.84 35.93 -15.52
C GLY A 113 3.15 34.55 -16.10
N MET A 114 3.77 33.65 -15.32
CA MET A 114 3.95 32.25 -15.71
C MET A 114 2.78 31.42 -15.20
N LEU A 115 2.24 30.55 -16.06
CA LEU A 115 1.22 29.58 -15.65
C LEU A 115 1.85 28.50 -14.74
N ALA A 116 1.11 28.08 -13.72
CA ALA A 116 1.49 27.01 -12.81
C ALA A 116 1.82 25.72 -13.57
N LEU A 117 0.99 25.38 -14.57
CA LEU A 117 1.25 24.21 -15.40
C LEU A 117 2.56 24.34 -16.17
N ARG A 118 2.90 25.52 -16.71
CA ARG A 118 4.17 25.73 -17.40
C ARG A 118 5.35 25.56 -16.44
N HIS A 119 5.26 26.18 -15.26
CA HIS A 119 6.29 26.04 -14.23
C HIS A 119 6.50 24.57 -13.86
N TYR A 120 5.41 23.82 -13.66
CA TYR A 120 5.51 22.39 -13.41
C TYR A 120 6.19 21.64 -14.55
N LEU A 121 5.79 21.86 -15.81
CA LEU A 121 6.38 21.19 -16.97
C LEU A 121 7.90 21.41 -17.08
N LEU A 122 8.40 22.58 -16.69
CA LEU A 122 9.84 22.90 -16.68
C LEU A 122 10.63 22.19 -15.57
N HIS A 123 9.96 21.76 -14.49
CA HIS A 123 10.62 21.24 -13.29
C HIS A 123 10.25 19.77 -12.96
N ARG A 124 9.28 19.18 -13.67
CA ARG A 124 8.67 17.87 -13.36
C ARG A 124 9.67 16.70 -13.26
N ALA A 125 10.66 16.66 -14.15
CA ALA A 125 11.65 15.57 -14.19
C ALA A 125 12.66 15.65 -13.03
N GLY A 126 12.89 16.84 -12.46
CA GLY A 126 13.86 17.05 -11.39
C GLY A 126 13.38 16.59 -10.00
N GLY A 127 12.12 16.17 -9.87
CA GLY A 127 11.56 15.72 -8.60
C GLY A 127 11.41 16.80 -7.53
N LEU A 128 11.62 18.08 -7.88
CA LEU A 128 11.51 19.21 -6.95
C LEU A 128 10.07 19.69 -6.76
N VAL A 129 9.20 19.34 -7.71
CA VAL A 129 7.80 19.77 -7.73
C VAL A 129 6.87 18.58 -7.92
N SER A 130 5.70 18.70 -7.31
CA SER A 130 4.58 17.76 -7.43
C SER A 130 3.44 18.42 -8.20
N ALA A 131 2.66 17.64 -8.94
CA ALA A 131 1.49 18.15 -9.67
C ALA A 131 0.27 18.40 -8.78
N MET A 132 0.21 17.73 -7.63
CA MET A 132 -0.92 17.75 -6.69
C MET A 132 -0.48 17.24 -5.32
N ALA A 133 -1.29 17.47 -4.28
CA ALA A 133 -1.01 17.01 -2.92
C ALA A 133 -0.94 15.47 -2.81
N GLU A 134 -1.74 14.77 -3.61
CA GLU A 134 -1.84 13.30 -3.61
C GLU A 134 -0.78 12.63 -4.50
N PHE A 135 0.30 13.33 -4.81
CA PHE A 135 1.49 12.74 -5.41
C PHE A 135 2.74 13.50 -4.95
N ASP A 136 3.67 12.82 -4.30
CA ASP A 136 4.89 13.42 -3.76
C ASP A 136 6.09 12.98 -4.61
N SER A 137 6.52 13.83 -5.55
CA SER A 137 7.63 13.53 -6.47
C SER A 137 8.95 13.27 -5.73
N PRO A 138 9.38 14.10 -4.75
CA PRO A 138 10.55 13.80 -3.93
C PRO A 138 10.48 12.45 -3.23
N PHE A 139 9.34 12.14 -2.60
CA PHE A 139 9.11 10.85 -1.96
C PHE A 139 9.20 9.70 -2.96
N TYR A 140 8.57 9.85 -4.12
CA TYR A 140 8.48 8.82 -5.15
C TYR A 140 9.87 8.46 -5.66
N LEU A 141 10.68 9.44 -6.08
CA LEU A 141 12.03 9.19 -6.58
C LEU A 141 12.96 8.63 -5.50
N LYS A 142 12.76 9.01 -4.24
CA LYS A 142 13.51 8.43 -3.11
C LYS A 142 13.10 6.98 -2.85
N ALA A 143 11.82 6.67 -2.93
CA ALA A 143 11.28 5.32 -2.71
C ALA A 143 11.60 4.37 -3.88
N TYR A 144 11.81 4.92 -5.07
CA TYR A 144 11.98 4.20 -6.34
C TYR A 144 13.25 4.65 -7.08
N PRO A 145 14.44 4.21 -6.62
CA PRO A 145 15.72 4.63 -7.21
C PRO A 145 15.90 4.22 -8.67
N ASP A 146 15.19 3.18 -9.13
CA ASP A 146 15.17 2.76 -10.53
C ASP A 146 14.53 3.79 -11.45
N VAL A 147 13.44 4.44 -11.01
CA VAL A 147 12.78 5.53 -11.73
C VAL A 147 13.70 6.76 -11.76
N ALA A 148 14.32 7.08 -10.61
CA ALA A 148 15.26 8.19 -10.51
C ALA A 148 16.50 8.00 -11.40
N ALA A 149 17.09 6.80 -11.42
CA ALA A 149 18.25 6.48 -12.24
C ALA A 149 17.94 6.52 -13.75
N ALA A 150 16.71 6.19 -14.14
CA ALA A 150 16.25 6.31 -15.51
C ALA A 150 15.93 7.76 -15.93
N GLY A 151 15.91 8.71 -14.98
CA GLY A 151 15.57 10.11 -15.26
C GLY A 151 14.12 10.32 -15.72
N LEU A 152 13.22 9.38 -15.39
CA LEU A 152 11.82 9.44 -15.79
C LEU A 152 11.05 10.45 -14.93
N ASP A 153 10.05 11.09 -15.53
CA ASP A 153 9.06 11.85 -14.77
C ASP A 153 8.32 10.91 -13.80
N PRO A 154 8.31 11.19 -12.49
CA PRO A 154 7.78 10.27 -11.50
C PRO A 154 6.27 10.08 -11.60
N LEU A 155 5.52 11.15 -11.92
CA LEU A 155 4.07 11.09 -12.00
C LEU A 155 3.63 10.43 -13.31
N GLU A 156 4.28 10.73 -14.42
CA GLU A 156 4.12 10.01 -15.68
C GLU A 156 4.39 8.51 -15.49
N HIS A 157 5.54 8.16 -14.91
CA HIS A 157 5.87 6.76 -14.62
C HIS A 157 4.77 6.12 -13.78
N TYR A 158 4.29 6.79 -12.73
CA TYR A 158 3.23 6.24 -11.90
C TYR A 158 1.93 6.03 -12.68
N MET A 159 1.48 7.01 -13.47
CA MET A 159 0.22 6.95 -14.23
C MET A 159 0.26 5.90 -15.34
N VAL A 160 1.42 5.65 -15.93
CA VAL A 160 1.59 4.67 -17.00
C VAL A 160 1.88 3.27 -16.47
N GLN A 161 2.67 3.13 -15.41
CA GLN A 161 3.19 1.81 -15.01
C GLN A 161 3.23 1.63 -13.49
N GLY A 162 3.69 2.62 -12.73
CA GLY A 162 3.92 2.47 -11.29
C GLY A 162 2.65 2.10 -10.50
N PHE A 163 1.47 2.50 -10.96
CA PHE A 163 0.22 2.07 -10.34
C PHE A 163 0.00 0.55 -10.46
N ARG A 164 0.32 -0.07 -11.60
CA ARG A 164 0.21 -1.53 -11.82
C ARG A 164 1.15 -2.28 -10.88
N GLU A 165 2.34 -1.72 -10.67
CA GLU A 165 3.37 -2.24 -9.76
C GLU A 165 3.08 -1.99 -8.27
N ALA A 166 1.94 -1.38 -7.95
CA ALA A 166 1.55 -1.00 -6.59
C ALA A 166 2.58 -0.08 -5.89
N ARG A 167 3.25 0.80 -6.66
CA ARG A 167 4.13 1.84 -6.11
C ARG A 167 3.32 2.92 -5.41
N LYS A 168 3.81 3.44 -4.29
CA LYS A 168 3.14 4.43 -3.47
C LYS A 168 3.33 5.84 -4.09
N PRO A 169 2.26 6.54 -4.47
CA PRO A 169 2.36 7.92 -4.97
C PRO A 169 2.72 8.93 -3.87
N PHE A 170 2.38 8.63 -2.62
CA PHE A 170 2.75 9.40 -1.43
C PHE A 170 2.72 8.48 -0.19
N ALA A 171 3.32 8.94 0.91
CA ALA A 171 3.52 8.10 2.11
C ALA A 171 2.23 7.51 2.69
N GLY A 172 1.11 8.24 2.61
CA GLY A 172 -0.19 7.86 3.15
C GLY A 172 -1.05 6.96 2.25
N PHE A 173 -0.54 6.56 1.09
CA PHE A 173 -1.30 5.73 0.14
C PHE A 173 -0.73 4.32 0.06
N ASP A 174 -1.60 3.32 0.16
CA ASP A 174 -1.28 1.91 -0.05
C ASP A 174 -2.07 1.39 -1.27
N PRO A 175 -1.47 1.37 -2.47
CA PRO A 175 -2.15 0.94 -3.69
C PRO A 175 -2.65 -0.51 -3.63
N ALA A 176 -1.91 -1.40 -2.98
CA ALA A 176 -2.29 -2.80 -2.88
C ALA A 176 -3.54 -2.97 -2.01
N PHE A 177 -3.55 -2.30 -0.85
CA PHE A 177 -4.74 -2.20 -0.01
C PHE A 177 -5.92 -1.59 -0.79
N TYR A 178 -5.69 -0.43 -1.42
CA TYR A 178 -6.75 0.35 -2.05
C TYR A 178 -7.41 -0.44 -3.18
N ARG A 179 -6.59 -1.09 -4.02
CA ARG A 179 -7.05 -1.96 -5.10
C ARG A 179 -7.92 -3.10 -4.59
N GLN A 180 -7.46 -3.80 -3.55
CA GLN A 180 -8.22 -4.92 -3.00
C GLN A 180 -9.55 -4.47 -2.38
N ARG A 181 -9.56 -3.30 -1.74
CA ARG A 181 -10.72 -2.77 -1.00
C ARG A 181 -11.78 -2.16 -1.92
N TYR A 182 -11.37 -1.35 -2.88
CA TYR A 182 -12.30 -0.51 -3.66
C TYR A 182 -12.39 -0.89 -5.13
N LEU A 183 -11.41 -1.62 -5.68
CA LEU A 183 -11.33 -1.96 -7.11
C LEU A 183 -11.49 -3.46 -7.38
N GLY A 184 -11.85 -4.26 -6.37
CA GLY A 184 -12.06 -5.70 -6.54
C GLY A 184 -10.81 -6.48 -7.00
N GLY A 185 -9.61 -5.92 -6.85
CA GLY A 185 -8.38 -6.54 -7.33
C GLY A 185 -7.98 -6.18 -8.76
N ASP A 186 -8.69 -5.27 -9.44
CA ASP A 186 -8.37 -4.85 -10.81
C ASP A 186 -6.97 -4.20 -10.91
N LEU A 187 -6.10 -4.81 -11.69
CA LEU A 187 -4.72 -4.35 -11.92
C LEU A 187 -4.65 -3.20 -12.93
N GLU A 188 -5.64 -3.07 -13.81
CA GLU A 188 -5.69 -2.07 -14.86
C GLU A 188 -6.37 -0.77 -14.42
N ALA A 189 -7.19 -0.83 -13.37
CA ALA A 189 -7.76 0.34 -12.74
C ALA A 189 -6.70 1.09 -11.91
N ASN A 190 -6.51 2.38 -12.19
CA ASN A 190 -5.58 3.22 -11.45
C ASN A 190 -6.16 3.61 -10.06
N PRO A 191 -5.58 3.13 -8.95
CA PRO A 191 -6.10 3.38 -7.61
C PRO A 191 -6.01 4.83 -7.18
N LEU A 192 -5.03 5.60 -7.65
CA LEU A 192 -4.92 7.02 -7.30
C LEU A 192 -6.04 7.81 -7.96
N LEU A 193 -6.37 7.54 -9.23
CA LEU A 193 -7.45 8.24 -9.92
C LEU A 193 -8.81 7.93 -9.28
N HIS A 194 -9.07 6.66 -8.97
CA HIS A 194 -10.27 6.30 -8.23
C HIS A 194 -10.31 6.99 -6.85
N TYR A 195 -9.18 7.06 -6.15
CA TYR A 195 -9.10 7.78 -4.87
C TYR A 195 -9.40 9.26 -5.03
N LEU A 196 -8.83 9.96 -6.00
CA LEU A 196 -9.06 11.39 -6.22
C LEU A 196 -10.55 11.71 -6.44
N VAL A 197 -11.28 10.84 -7.14
CA VAL A 197 -12.72 11.01 -7.39
C VAL A 197 -13.58 10.71 -6.16
N HIS A 198 -13.10 9.85 -5.25
CA HIS A 198 -13.92 9.30 -4.16
C HIS A 198 -13.43 9.63 -2.75
N ARG A 199 -12.30 10.33 -2.58
CA ARG A 199 -11.64 10.58 -1.28
C ARG A 199 -12.53 11.25 -0.24
N ASP A 200 -13.52 12.03 -0.66
CA ASP A 200 -14.44 12.76 0.22
C ASP A 200 -15.65 11.90 0.64
N ARG A 201 -15.80 10.69 0.10
CA ARG A 201 -16.88 9.77 0.46
C ARG A 201 -16.55 9.06 1.78
N PRO A 202 -17.53 8.91 2.70
CA PRO A 202 -17.35 8.13 3.92
C PRO A 202 -16.87 6.70 3.63
N GLY A 203 -15.87 6.24 4.39
CA GLY A 203 -15.33 4.89 4.28
C GLY A 203 -14.30 4.68 3.16
N VAL A 204 -13.95 5.72 2.40
CA VAL A 204 -12.83 5.69 1.46
C VAL A 204 -11.54 6.11 2.18
N HIS A 205 -10.58 5.19 2.26
CA HIS A 205 -9.31 5.39 2.95
C HIS A 205 -8.15 5.12 1.98
N PRO A 206 -7.13 5.98 1.93
CA PRO A 206 -5.98 5.79 1.05
C PRO A 206 -5.09 4.61 1.46
N SER A 207 -5.20 4.16 2.70
CA SER A 207 -4.50 3.01 3.26
C SER A 207 -5.35 2.33 4.33
N LEU A 208 -4.94 1.14 4.78
CA LEU A 208 -5.60 0.46 5.90
C LEU A 208 -5.68 1.37 7.13
N PRO A 209 -6.89 1.65 7.67
CA PRO A 209 -7.04 2.46 8.87
C PRO A 209 -6.28 1.87 10.06
N SER A 210 -5.62 2.72 10.84
CA SER A 210 -4.79 2.29 11.98
C SER A 210 -5.58 1.56 13.08
N GLY A 211 -6.90 1.79 13.19
CA GLY A 211 -7.78 1.07 14.11
C GLY A 211 -8.35 -0.24 13.55
N GLU A 212 -8.21 -0.50 12.25
CA GLU A 212 -8.78 -1.69 11.64
C GLU A 212 -7.94 -2.94 11.98
N THR A 213 -8.61 -3.96 12.50
CA THR A 213 -8.00 -5.23 12.86
C THR A 213 -8.13 -6.21 11.70
N THR A 214 -6.99 -6.72 11.20
CA THR A 214 -6.96 -7.73 10.13
C THR A 214 -6.27 -9.00 10.62
N LEU A 215 -6.63 -10.17 10.08
CA LEU A 215 -5.99 -11.44 10.44
C LEU A 215 -4.44 -11.36 10.34
N PRO A 216 -3.84 -10.83 9.25
CA PRO A 216 -2.39 -10.68 9.18
C PRO A 216 -1.81 -9.77 10.27
N ARG A 217 -2.53 -8.70 10.67
CA ARG A 217 -2.10 -7.79 11.73
C ARG A 217 -2.19 -8.45 13.10
N GLU A 218 -3.26 -9.19 13.37
CA GLU A 218 -3.42 -9.98 14.59
C GLU A 218 -2.32 -11.03 14.70
N MET A 219 -2.06 -11.77 13.61
CA MET A 219 -0.98 -12.75 13.57
C MET A 219 0.38 -12.12 13.87
N ARG A 220 0.75 -11.03 13.19
CA ARG A 220 2.00 -10.30 13.46
C ARG A 220 2.10 -9.84 14.90
N ARG A 221 1.03 -9.25 15.46
CA ARG A 221 1.00 -8.83 16.86
C ARG A 221 1.20 -10.00 17.81
N ASN A 222 0.54 -11.13 17.55
CA ASN A 222 0.61 -12.32 18.40
C ASN A 222 1.97 -13.06 18.32
N THR A 223 2.79 -12.77 17.30
CA THR A 223 4.17 -13.28 17.24
C THR A 223 5.19 -12.45 18.04
N GLN A 224 4.79 -11.30 18.57
CA GLN A 224 5.65 -10.43 19.37
C GLN A 224 5.33 -10.55 20.87
N ALA A 225 6.30 -10.20 21.72
CA ALA A 225 6.07 -10.13 23.16
C ALA A 225 4.98 -9.10 23.48
N GLY A 226 3.80 -9.57 23.88
CA GLY A 226 2.68 -8.73 24.28
C GLY A 226 2.76 -8.25 25.75
N PRO A 227 1.77 -7.50 26.23
CA PRO A 227 1.70 -7.05 27.63
C PRO A 227 1.70 -8.18 28.66
N PHE A 228 1.23 -9.37 28.26
CA PHE A 228 1.22 -10.58 29.09
C PHE A 228 2.45 -11.46 28.88
N PHE A 229 3.48 -10.97 28.19
CA PHE A 229 4.70 -11.73 28.00
C PHE A 229 5.49 -11.81 29.31
N GLU A 230 5.54 -13.00 29.88
CA GLU A 230 6.26 -13.24 31.12
C GLU A 230 7.75 -13.46 30.85
N THR A 231 8.58 -12.52 31.30
CA THR A 231 10.03 -12.75 31.33
C THR A 231 10.34 -13.78 32.42
N ARG A 232 11.19 -14.77 32.11
CA ARG A 232 11.54 -15.80 33.11
C ARG A 232 12.17 -15.13 34.33
N ARG A 233 11.50 -15.26 35.48
CA ARG A 233 12.02 -14.85 36.79
C ARG A 233 12.03 -16.07 37.69
N GLY A 234 13.21 -16.45 38.18
CA GLY A 234 13.30 -17.50 39.18
C GLY A 234 12.65 -17.05 40.49
N LEU A 235 12.15 -18.00 41.27
CA LEU A 235 11.83 -17.71 42.67
C LEU A 235 13.10 -17.29 43.42
N PRO A 236 13.06 -16.20 44.20
CA PRO A 236 14.18 -15.83 45.06
C PRO A 236 14.49 -16.92 46.09
N ASP A 237 15.77 -17.13 46.39
CA ASP A 237 16.23 -18.13 47.38
C ASP A 237 15.73 -17.85 48.80
N THR A 238 15.23 -16.63 49.05
CA THR A 238 14.71 -16.18 50.35
C THR A 238 13.24 -16.52 50.58
N VAL A 239 12.55 -17.12 49.60
CA VAL A 239 11.11 -17.42 49.71
C VAL A 239 10.86 -18.67 50.54
N THR A 240 10.20 -18.52 51.69
CA THR A 240 9.69 -19.64 52.49
C THR A 240 8.50 -20.30 51.79
N ARG A 241 8.64 -21.55 51.35
CA ARG A 241 7.54 -22.33 50.74
C ARG A 241 6.56 -22.80 51.82
N ARG A 242 5.27 -22.52 51.64
CA ARG A 242 4.18 -22.97 52.54
C ARG A 242 3.42 -24.20 52.03
N ALA A 243 3.56 -24.52 50.76
CA ALA A 243 2.93 -25.66 50.11
C ALA A 243 3.83 -26.17 48.97
N ARG A 244 3.64 -27.43 48.58
CA ARG A 244 4.22 -27.98 47.36
C ARG A 244 3.30 -27.68 46.18
N VAL A 245 3.85 -27.14 45.10
CA VAL A 245 3.08 -26.84 43.89
C VAL A 245 3.37 -27.91 42.85
N ILE A 246 2.33 -28.57 42.35
CA ILE A 246 2.42 -29.53 41.25
C ILE A 246 1.57 -29.06 40.08
N ALA A 247 2.04 -29.28 38.85
CA ALA A 247 1.36 -28.82 37.64
C ALA A 247 0.89 -29.99 36.76
N TYR A 248 -0.29 -29.88 36.16
CA TYR A 248 -0.72 -30.84 35.13
C TYR A 248 0.20 -30.77 33.91
N TYR A 249 0.59 -31.93 33.40
CA TYR A 249 1.51 -32.07 32.28
C TYR A 249 0.87 -32.89 31.17
N LEU A 250 0.79 -32.33 29.96
CA LEU A 250 0.26 -33.00 28.78
C LEU A 250 1.40 -33.63 27.96
N PRO A 251 1.42 -34.96 27.76
CA PRO A 251 2.50 -35.65 27.06
C PRO A 251 2.42 -35.67 25.52
N GLN A 252 1.37 -35.10 24.92
CA GLN A 252 1.04 -35.22 23.48
C GLN A 252 1.95 -34.40 22.52
N PHE A 253 3.25 -34.32 22.81
CA PHE A 253 4.24 -33.62 21.99
C PHE A 253 5.28 -34.58 21.39
N HIS A 254 4.87 -35.79 21.06
CA HIS A 254 5.65 -36.79 20.31
C HIS A 254 4.73 -37.52 19.34
N ALA A 255 5.27 -37.98 18.21
CA ALA A 255 4.49 -38.73 17.24
C ALA A 255 4.27 -40.17 17.71
N VAL A 256 3.10 -40.73 17.40
CA VAL A 256 2.77 -42.14 17.64
C VAL A 256 2.03 -42.68 16.42
N ALA A 257 2.26 -43.95 16.07
CA ALA A 257 1.71 -44.56 14.85
C ALA A 257 0.19 -44.38 14.73
N ARG A 258 -0.55 -44.59 15.84
CA ARG A 258 -2.01 -44.43 15.87
C ARG A 258 -2.48 -43.00 15.57
N ASN A 259 -1.74 -41.98 16.03
CA ASN A 259 -2.07 -40.59 15.69
C ASN A 259 -1.71 -40.28 14.25
N ASP A 260 -0.60 -40.82 13.76
CA ASP A 260 -0.17 -40.62 12.37
C ASP A 260 -1.19 -41.20 11.38
N GLU A 261 -1.81 -42.34 11.70
CA GLU A 261 -2.91 -42.93 10.91
C GLU A 261 -4.12 -42.00 10.77
N TRP A 262 -4.42 -41.20 11.80
CA TRP A 262 -5.64 -40.38 11.86
C TRP A 262 -5.40 -38.94 11.40
N TRP A 263 -4.21 -38.40 11.68
CA TRP A 263 -3.90 -36.97 11.56
C TRP A 263 -2.75 -36.67 10.60
N GLY A 264 -2.12 -37.71 10.03
CA GLY A 264 -0.98 -37.63 9.12
C GLY A 264 0.36 -37.81 9.82
N THR A 265 1.36 -38.25 9.05
CA THR A 265 2.70 -38.60 9.53
C THR A 265 3.37 -37.48 10.31
N GLY A 266 3.92 -37.82 11.49
CA GLY A 266 4.64 -36.88 12.36
C GLY A 266 3.73 -35.94 13.15
N PHE A 267 2.46 -36.31 13.34
CA PHE A 267 1.51 -35.46 14.06
C PHE A 267 1.91 -35.29 15.53
N THR A 268 1.86 -34.05 16.01
CA THR A 268 1.92 -33.70 17.43
C THR A 268 0.95 -32.56 17.70
N GLU A 269 0.66 -32.24 18.96
CA GLU A 269 -0.24 -31.13 19.28
C GLU A 269 0.27 -29.77 18.76
N TRP A 270 1.57 -29.65 18.47
CA TRP A 270 2.14 -28.47 17.79
C TRP A 270 1.50 -28.20 16.42
N THR A 271 1.09 -29.24 15.69
CA THR A 271 0.42 -29.09 14.39
C THR A 271 -0.90 -28.33 14.54
N ASN A 272 -1.64 -28.54 15.63
CA ASN A 272 -2.88 -27.81 15.90
C ASN A 272 -2.59 -26.38 16.37
N ILE A 273 -1.64 -26.21 17.29
CA ILE A 273 -1.28 -24.90 17.84
C ILE A 273 -0.78 -23.95 16.74
N ALA A 274 0.08 -24.44 15.84
CA ALA A 274 0.65 -23.63 14.76
C ALA A 274 -0.39 -23.17 13.72
N ARG A 275 -1.49 -23.91 13.56
CA ARG A 275 -2.58 -23.59 12.62
C ARG A 275 -3.64 -22.66 13.23
N GLY A 276 -3.57 -22.38 14.53
CA GLY A 276 -4.53 -21.52 15.21
C GLY A 276 -4.55 -20.12 14.62
N LEU A 277 -5.67 -19.71 14.02
CA LEU A 277 -5.90 -18.34 13.57
C LEU A 277 -6.75 -17.57 14.60
N PRO A 278 -6.50 -16.26 14.78
CA PRO A 278 -7.42 -15.38 15.51
C PRO A 278 -8.83 -15.48 14.89
N ARG A 279 -9.85 -15.55 15.73
CA ARG A 279 -11.27 -15.61 15.30
C ARG A 279 -12.05 -14.33 15.62
N PHE A 280 -11.47 -13.47 16.44
CA PHE A 280 -11.98 -12.16 16.84
C PHE A 280 -10.81 -11.28 17.29
N ALA A 281 -11.03 -9.97 17.36
CA ALA A 281 -9.99 -9.01 17.75
C ALA A 281 -9.48 -9.31 19.17
N GLY A 282 -8.16 -9.35 19.34
CA GLY A 282 -7.52 -9.67 20.61
C GLY A 282 -7.41 -11.17 20.91
N HIS A 283 -7.91 -12.05 20.03
CA HIS A 283 -7.72 -13.49 20.21
C HIS A 283 -6.24 -13.86 20.02
N TYR A 284 -5.56 -14.25 21.10
CA TYR A 284 -4.14 -14.60 21.10
C TYR A 284 -3.88 -16.00 20.51
N GLN A 285 -3.85 -16.06 19.17
CA GLN A 285 -3.50 -17.23 18.37
C GLN A 285 -2.68 -16.83 17.11
N PRO A 286 -1.77 -17.69 16.63
CA PRO A 286 -1.31 -18.92 17.28
C PRO A 286 -0.47 -18.61 18.52
N ARG A 287 -0.47 -19.50 19.52
CA ARG A 287 0.46 -19.41 20.65
C ARG A 287 1.81 -20.00 20.25
N ILE A 288 2.86 -19.19 20.24
CA ILE A 288 4.21 -19.63 19.86
C ILE A 288 5.02 -19.96 21.12
N PRO A 289 5.52 -21.21 21.27
CA PRO A 289 6.37 -21.57 22.41
C PRO A 289 7.72 -20.83 22.34
N ARG A 290 8.17 -20.28 23.48
CA ARG A 290 9.39 -19.46 23.56
C ARG A 290 10.66 -20.28 23.80
N ASP A 291 10.82 -20.80 25.01
CA ASP A 291 12.14 -21.23 25.52
C ASP A 291 12.66 -22.51 24.87
N LEU A 292 11.76 -23.45 24.59
CA LEU A 292 12.07 -24.76 24.02
C LEU A 292 11.59 -24.91 22.57
N GLY A 293 10.99 -23.87 22.00
CA GLY A 293 10.34 -23.92 20.69
C GLY A 293 9.31 -25.04 20.58
N HIS A 294 9.12 -25.55 19.36
CA HIS A 294 8.26 -26.70 19.06
C HIS A 294 9.00 -28.01 19.36
N TYR A 295 9.29 -28.25 20.65
CA TYR A 295 10.05 -29.42 21.11
C TYR A 295 9.36 -30.76 20.84
N ARG A 296 10.12 -31.86 20.83
CA ARG A 296 9.59 -33.23 20.77
C ARG A 296 9.89 -34.01 22.05
N LEU A 297 8.91 -34.74 22.57
CA LEU A 297 9.02 -35.58 23.77
C LEU A 297 9.45 -37.01 23.46
N GLU A 298 10.58 -37.16 22.76
CA GLU A 298 11.10 -38.47 22.31
C GLU A 298 12.26 -38.98 23.15
N GLY A 299 12.74 -38.15 24.07
CA GLY A 299 13.84 -38.47 24.96
C GLY A 299 13.83 -37.61 26.22
N THR A 300 14.76 -37.88 27.12
CA THR A 300 14.81 -37.26 28.46
C THR A 300 15.37 -35.84 28.47
N SER A 301 16.07 -35.40 27.42
CA SER A 301 16.69 -34.06 27.36
C SER A 301 15.68 -32.93 27.56
N VAL A 302 14.58 -32.95 26.79
CA VAL A 302 13.52 -31.93 26.89
C VAL A 302 12.83 -31.99 28.25
N LEU A 303 12.54 -33.19 28.75
CA LEU A 303 11.94 -33.39 30.07
C LEU A 303 12.82 -32.82 31.20
N ARG A 304 14.15 -33.01 31.13
CA ARG A 304 15.10 -32.43 32.08
C ARG A 304 15.12 -30.90 32.02
N GLN A 305 15.07 -30.32 30.82
CA GLN A 305 15.00 -28.87 30.65
C GLN A 305 13.70 -28.30 31.22
N GLN A 306 12.56 -28.95 30.95
CA GLN A 306 11.26 -28.57 31.51
C GLN A 306 11.23 -28.71 33.04
N ALA A 307 11.82 -29.77 33.60
CA ALA A 307 11.94 -29.95 35.04
C ALA A 307 12.80 -28.86 35.69
N ALA A 308 13.92 -28.48 35.07
CA ALA A 308 14.74 -27.36 35.52
C ALA A 308 13.98 -26.02 35.44
N MET A 309 13.18 -25.82 34.39
CA MET A 309 12.31 -24.65 34.24
C MET A 309 11.23 -24.58 35.33
N ALA A 310 10.54 -25.69 35.57
CA ALA A 310 9.54 -25.83 36.62
C ALA A 310 10.14 -25.58 38.01
N ARG A 311 11.27 -26.21 38.34
CA ARG A 311 11.94 -26.02 39.62
C ARG A 311 12.33 -24.56 39.86
N ALA A 312 12.88 -23.88 38.85
CA ALA A 312 13.23 -22.46 38.93
C ALA A 312 12.00 -21.57 39.14
N ALA A 313 10.83 -21.99 38.66
CA ALA A 313 9.54 -21.31 38.86
C ALA A 313 8.82 -21.73 40.15
N GLY A 314 9.37 -22.65 40.94
CA GLY A 314 8.76 -23.13 42.20
C GLY A 314 7.80 -24.29 42.08
N ILE A 315 7.75 -24.95 40.93
CA ILE A 315 6.95 -26.16 40.73
C ILE A 315 7.78 -27.36 41.21
N ASP A 316 7.26 -28.10 42.19
CA ASP A 316 7.89 -29.24 42.85
C ASP A 316 7.70 -30.56 42.08
N GLY A 317 6.75 -30.62 41.15
CA GLY A 317 6.48 -31.82 40.37
C GLY A 317 5.37 -31.64 39.34
N PHE A 318 5.10 -32.72 38.61
CA PHE A 318 4.08 -32.75 37.56
C PHE A 318 3.10 -33.89 37.79
N VAL A 319 1.85 -33.65 37.41
CA VAL A 319 0.80 -34.67 37.28
C VAL A 319 0.67 -34.99 35.79
N PHE A 320 1.21 -36.11 35.37
CA PHE A 320 1.15 -36.53 33.97
C PHE A 320 -0.27 -36.98 33.62
N TYR A 321 -0.80 -36.40 32.54
CA TYR A 321 -2.06 -36.83 31.98
C TYR A 321 -1.86 -38.16 31.24
N PHE A 322 -2.61 -39.19 31.61
CA PHE A 322 -2.61 -40.48 30.95
C PHE A 322 -3.80 -40.56 29.99
N TYR A 323 -3.53 -40.84 28.72
CA TYR A 323 -4.57 -40.97 27.72
C TYR A 323 -5.07 -42.40 27.65
N TRP A 324 -6.37 -42.56 27.89
CA TRP A 324 -7.07 -43.83 27.78
C TRP A 324 -8.04 -43.75 26.61
N PHE A 325 -7.78 -44.49 25.54
CA PHE A 325 -8.70 -44.56 24.40
C PHE A 325 -9.07 -46.01 24.12
N ASN A 326 -10.38 -46.29 24.14
CA ASN A 326 -10.94 -47.62 23.85
C ASN A 326 -10.30 -48.77 24.67
N GLY A 327 -9.96 -48.51 25.93
CA GLY A 327 -9.36 -49.51 26.83
C GLY A 327 -7.85 -49.68 26.70
N GLU A 328 -7.19 -48.92 25.82
CA GLU A 328 -5.73 -48.94 25.65
C GLU A 328 -5.12 -47.60 26.07
N HIS A 329 -3.90 -47.68 26.60
CA HIS A 329 -3.11 -46.51 26.91
C HIS A 329 -2.38 -46.02 25.65
N LEU A 330 -2.34 -44.71 25.47
CA LEU A 330 -1.66 -44.04 24.36
C LEU A 330 -0.82 -42.88 24.88
N LEU A 331 0.22 -42.51 24.12
CA LEU A 331 1.09 -41.36 24.41
C LEU A 331 1.92 -41.49 25.70
N ASP A 332 2.22 -42.73 26.11
CA ASP A 332 2.92 -43.02 27.37
C ASP A 332 4.44 -42.84 27.30
N LEU A 333 5.03 -42.54 26.13
CA LEU A 333 6.48 -42.55 25.95
C LEU A 333 7.20 -41.66 26.98
N SER A 334 6.68 -40.46 27.25
CA SER A 334 7.26 -39.55 28.25
C SER A 334 7.12 -40.03 29.69
N VAL A 335 6.09 -40.84 29.99
CA VAL A 335 5.92 -41.48 31.29
C VAL A 335 6.93 -42.61 31.44
N VAL A 336 7.05 -43.46 30.41
CA VAL A 336 8.01 -44.57 30.40
C VAL A 336 9.44 -44.03 30.54
N LEU A 337 9.80 -42.97 29.81
CA LEU A 337 11.12 -42.35 29.88
C LEU A 337 11.53 -41.83 31.28
N GLN A 338 10.58 -41.61 32.21
CA GLN A 338 10.86 -41.24 33.60
C GLN A 338 11.05 -42.42 34.53
N LEU A 339 10.60 -43.61 34.13
CA LEU A 339 10.71 -44.82 34.94
C LEU A 339 12.06 -45.54 34.71
N VAL A 340 12.74 -45.25 33.60
CA VAL A 340 13.99 -45.93 33.19
C VAL A 340 15.26 -45.09 33.37
N GLY A 341 15.17 -43.85 33.86
CA GLY A 341 16.32 -42.95 34.02
C GLY A 341 16.15 -41.96 35.15
#